data_AF-A0A7H8XVC4-F1
#
_entry.id   AF-A0A7H8XVC4-F1
#
_cell.length_a   1.000
_cell.length_b   1.000
_cell.length_c   1.000
_cell.angle_alpha   90.00
_cell.angle_beta   90.00
_cell.angle_gamma   90.00
#
_symmetry.space_group_name_H-M   'P 1'
#
loop_
_entity.id
_entity.type
_entity.pdbx_description
1 polymer ?
#
loop_
_entity_poly.entity_id
_entity_poly.type
_entity_poly.pdbx_seq_one_letter_code
_entity_poly.pdbx_strand_id
1 'polypeptide(L)'
;MTGSARVAPPGGRDRRPRTVGVGFDTLQLSVAAPPTAAGHALRVAAEHLAFCPDNVRQGSGSLAAYAEEIRGRQSWSFWWD
;
A
#
# COMPACT_ATOMS: atom_id res chain seq x y z
N MET A 1 12.14 35.29 4.61
CA MET A 1 10.66 35.30 4.52
C MET A 1 10.28 34.13 3.61
N THR A 2 10.23 32.91 4.14
CA THR A 2 9.10 32.28 4.85
C THR A 2 7.96 31.93 3.90
N GLY A 3 7.87 30.64 3.61
CA GLY A 3 6.72 29.99 3.00
C GLY A 3 6.68 28.53 3.42
N SER A 4 6.88 28.27 4.72
CA SER A 4 6.60 26.97 5.32
C SER A 4 5.10 26.87 5.54
N ALA A 5 4.44 25.96 4.84
CA ALA A 5 3.07 25.57 5.14
C ALA A 5 3.01 24.05 5.28
N ARG A 6 3.12 23.58 6.51
CA ARG A 6 2.47 22.33 6.92
C ARG A 6 1.84 22.53 8.28
N VAL A 7 0.55 22.85 8.28
CA VAL A 7 -0.29 22.67 9.45
C VAL A 7 -1.24 21.51 9.13
N ALA A 8 -0.98 20.38 9.76
CA ALA A 8 -1.93 19.29 9.89
C ALA A 8 -2.67 19.50 11.23
N PRO A 9 -4.01 19.62 11.26
CA PRO A 9 -4.73 19.81 12.51
C PRO A 9 -4.70 18.54 13.40
N PRO A 10 -4.87 18.71 14.72
CA PRO A 10 -4.83 17.62 15.69
C PRO A 10 -6.14 16.83 15.64
N GLY A 11 -6.10 15.71 14.92
CA GLY A 11 -7.12 14.68 14.93
C GLY A 11 -6.42 13.42 14.48
N GLY A 12 -6.46 12.36 15.30
CA GLY A 12 -5.80 11.10 15.04
C GLY A 12 -6.14 10.63 13.64
N ARG A 13 -5.21 10.81 12.70
CA ARG A 13 -5.43 10.40 11.31
C ARG A 13 -5.59 8.90 11.37
N ASP A 14 -6.75 8.43 10.96
CA ASP A 14 -6.96 7.02 10.72
C ASP A 14 -5.85 6.54 9.77
N ARG A 15 -4.86 5.88 10.35
CA ARG A 15 -3.72 5.29 9.63
C ARG A 15 -4.12 3.94 9.03
N ARG A 16 -5.34 3.48 9.28
CA ARG A 16 -5.79 2.18 8.80
C ARG A 16 -6.06 2.26 7.30
N PRO A 17 -5.77 1.19 6.55
CA PRO A 17 -6.31 1.03 5.23
C PRO A 17 -7.83 1.02 5.29
N ARG A 18 -8.47 1.67 4.33
CA ARG A 18 -9.93 1.68 4.14
C ARG A 18 -10.27 0.90 2.88
N THR A 19 -11.19 -0.04 3.00
CA THR A 19 -11.76 -0.73 1.83
C THR A 19 -12.60 0.26 1.01
N VAL A 20 -12.35 0.29 -0.29
CA VAL A 20 -13.07 1.17 -1.23
C VAL A 20 -13.76 0.39 -2.35
N GLY A 21 -13.47 -0.89 -2.52
CA GLY A 21 -14.13 -1.77 -3.47
C GLY A 21 -13.89 -3.25 -3.13
N VAL A 22 -14.88 -4.08 -3.44
CA VAL A 22 -14.84 -5.54 -3.31
C VAL A 22 -15.54 -6.13 -4.53
N GLY A 23 -14.86 -7.03 -5.25
CA GLY A 23 -15.40 -7.81 -6.36
C GLY A 23 -15.57 -9.28 -5.99
N PHE A 24 -15.85 -10.13 -6.99
CA PHE A 24 -15.94 -11.58 -6.81
C PHE A 24 -14.63 -12.16 -6.23
N ASP A 25 -13.51 -11.67 -6.75
CA ASP A 25 -12.15 -12.13 -6.51
C ASP A 25 -11.16 -10.96 -6.41
N THR A 26 -11.64 -9.75 -6.09
CA THR A 26 -10.79 -8.57 -5.96
C THR A 26 -11.11 -7.73 -4.73
N LEU A 27 -10.09 -7.03 -4.22
CA LEU A 27 -10.20 -6.09 -3.11
C LEU A 27 -9.39 -4.83 -3.41
N GLN A 28 -10.01 -3.65 -3.27
CA GLN A 28 -9.32 -2.36 -3.41
C GLN A 28 -9.28 -1.60 -2.07
N LEU A 29 -8.09 -1.14 -1.69
CA LEU A 29 -7.83 -0.41 -0.46
C LEU A 29 -7.25 0.98 -0.73
N SER A 30 -7.70 1.97 0.04
CA SER A 30 -7.07 3.28 0.17
C SER A 30 -6.25 3.34 1.46
N VAL A 31 -5.00 3.80 1.39
CA VAL A 31 -4.03 3.80 2.49
C VAL A 31 -3.54 5.21 2.79
N ALA A 32 -3.78 5.68 4.01
CA ALA A 32 -3.42 7.04 4.42
C ALA A 32 -1.92 7.23 4.69
N ALA A 33 -1.17 6.16 4.97
CA ALA A 33 0.24 6.19 5.32
C ALA A 33 1.00 5.03 4.64
N PRO A 34 1.31 5.13 3.34
CA PRO A 34 2.01 4.08 2.62
C PRO A 34 3.49 3.98 3.02
N PRO A 35 4.14 2.81 2.81
CA PRO A 35 5.57 2.67 3.09
C PRO A 35 6.39 3.53 2.14
N THR A 36 7.23 4.43 2.66
CA THR A 36 8.09 5.31 1.84
C THR A 36 9.55 4.90 1.82
N ALA A 37 10.02 4.19 2.86
CA ALA A 37 11.37 3.66 2.93
C ALA A 37 11.45 2.26 2.29
N ALA A 38 12.54 1.97 1.55
CA ALA A 38 12.71 0.70 0.84
C ALA A 38 12.58 -0.52 1.77
N GLY A 39 13.25 -0.53 2.92
CA GLY A 39 13.15 -1.63 3.88
C GLY A 39 11.78 -1.75 4.58
N HIS A 40 10.97 -0.68 4.60
CA HIS A 40 9.58 -0.77 5.06
C HIS A 40 8.70 -1.35 3.96
N ALA A 41 8.87 -0.88 2.72
CA ALA A 41 8.12 -1.39 1.57
C ALA A 41 8.36 -2.88 1.35
N LEU A 42 9.60 -3.37 1.55
CA LEU A 42 9.91 -4.80 1.45
C LEU A 42 9.18 -5.64 2.51
N ARG A 43 9.02 -5.14 3.73
CA ARG A 43 8.28 -5.83 4.79
C ARG A 43 6.77 -5.87 4.49
N VAL A 44 6.20 -4.75 4.07
CA VAL A 44 4.79 -4.68 3.66
C VAL A 44 4.54 -5.57 2.43
N ALA A 45 5.47 -5.61 1.47
CA ALA A 45 5.39 -6.52 0.34
C ALA A 45 5.36 -7.99 0.77
N ALA A 46 6.12 -8.37 1.82
CA ALA A 46 6.08 -9.71 2.37
C ALA A 46 4.73 -10.04 3.04
N GLU A 47 4.13 -9.06 3.73
CA GLU A 47 2.78 -9.18 4.27
C GLU A 47 1.74 -9.37 3.15
N HIS A 48 1.85 -8.59 2.07
CA HIS A 48 0.99 -8.72 0.90
C HIS A 48 1.16 -10.07 0.20
N LEU A 49 2.40 -10.58 0.08
CA LEU A 49 2.66 -11.91 -0.46
C LEU A 49 1.97 -13.01 0.38
N ALA A 50 1.98 -12.87 1.71
CA ALA A 50 1.32 -13.83 2.61
C ALA A 50 -0.21 -13.75 2.52
N PHE A 51 -0.76 -12.55 2.28
CA PHE A 51 -2.19 -12.31 2.17
C PHE A 51 -2.76 -12.68 0.80
N CYS A 52 -2.06 -12.29 -0.27
CA CYS A 52 -2.47 -12.42 -1.66
C CYS A 52 -1.22 -12.70 -2.53
N PRO A 53 -0.86 -13.98 -2.70
CA PRO A 53 0.35 -14.35 -3.43
C PRO A 53 0.35 -13.91 -4.90
N ASP A 54 -0.82 -13.78 -5.53
CA ASP A 54 -0.95 -13.53 -6.97
C ASP A 54 -0.44 -12.15 -7.39
N ASN A 55 -0.59 -11.14 -6.52
CA ASN A 55 0.02 -9.83 -6.70
C ASN A 55 1.52 -9.89 -7.01
N VAL A 56 2.22 -10.86 -6.41
CA VAL A 56 3.67 -11.03 -6.58
C VAL A 56 3.98 -12.09 -7.62
N ARG A 57 3.34 -13.27 -7.54
CA ARG A 57 3.67 -14.44 -8.39
C ARG A 57 3.17 -14.27 -9.82
N GLN A 58 1.99 -13.71 -9.98
CA GLN A 58 1.35 -13.48 -11.29
C GLN A 58 1.48 -12.02 -11.73
N GLY A 59 1.58 -11.08 -10.77
CA GLY A 59 1.82 -9.67 -11.01
C GLY A 59 3.30 -9.33 -11.22
N SER A 60 3.93 -8.67 -10.24
CA SER A 60 5.26 -8.05 -10.43
C SER A 60 6.43 -9.04 -10.57
N GLY A 61 6.20 -10.34 -10.40
CA GLY A 61 7.16 -11.43 -10.65
C GLY A 61 8.24 -11.62 -9.58
N SER A 62 8.45 -10.66 -8.68
CA SER A 62 9.37 -10.80 -7.55
C SER A 62 8.97 -9.90 -6.38
N LEU A 63 9.38 -10.30 -5.17
CA LEU A 63 9.09 -9.53 -3.96
C LEU A 63 9.74 -8.14 -4.00
N ALA A 64 10.95 -8.02 -4.55
CA ALA A 64 11.64 -6.75 -4.66
C ALA A 64 10.95 -5.80 -5.66
N ALA A 65 10.51 -6.31 -6.82
CA ALA A 65 9.78 -5.51 -7.79
C ALA A 65 8.43 -5.02 -7.21
N TYR A 66 7.70 -5.90 -6.53
CA TYR A 66 6.44 -5.52 -5.88
C TYR A 66 6.65 -4.51 -4.74
N ALA A 67 7.72 -4.64 -3.95
CA ALA A 67 8.08 -3.67 -2.90
C ALA A 67 8.33 -2.28 -3.47
N GLU A 68 9.04 -2.18 -4.59
CA GLU A 68 9.24 -0.90 -5.29
C GLU A 68 7.93 -0.34 -5.83
N GLU A 69 7.05 -1.20 -6.35
CA GLU A 69 5.75 -0.79 -6.86
C GLU A 69 4.86 -0.16 -5.78
N ILE A 70 4.73 -0.78 -4.61
CA ILE A 70 3.84 -0.29 -3.54
C ILE A 70 4.43 0.89 -2.76
N ARG A 71 5.71 1.21 -2.95
CA ARG A 71 6.40 2.28 -2.22
C ARG A 71 5.77 3.64 -2.52
N GLY A 72 5.24 4.29 -1.49
CA GLY A 72 4.55 5.57 -1.59
C GLY A 72 3.15 5.51 -2.23
N ARG A 73 2.66 4.33 -2.64
CA ARG A 73 1.32 4.19 -3.25
C ARG A 73 0.23 4.16 -2.20
N GLN A 74 -0.72 5.07 -2.33
CA GLN A 74 -1.89 5.19 -1.43
C GLN A 74 -3.08 4.33 -1.87
N SER A 75 -2.95 3.57 -2.95
CA SER A 75 -3.97 2.66 -3.45
C SER A 75 -3.35 1.30 -3.67
N TRP A 76 -3.98 0.25 -3.13
CA TRP A 76 -3.59 -1.14 -3.32
C TRP A 76 -4.77 -1.93 -3.87
N SER A 77 -4.48 -2.81 -4.81
CA SER A 77 -5.45 -3.75 -5.38
C SER A 77 -4.93 -5.16 -5.17
N PHE A 78 -5.81 -6.05 -4.74
CA PHE A 78 -5.59 -7.49 -4.63
C PHE A 78 -6.54 -8.22 -5.56
N TRP A 79 -6.07 -9.33 -6.13
CA TRP A 79 -6.87 -10.22 -6.97
C TRP A 79 -6.47 -11.67 -6.75
N TRP A 80 -7.42 -12.58 -6.90
CA TRP A 80 -7.23 -14.03 -6.76
C TRP A 80 -7.84 -14.73 -7.97
N ASP A 81 -7.03 -15.28 -8.86
CA ASP A 81 -7.49 -16.07 -10.02
C ASP A 81 -7.07 -17.54 -9.85
#